data_AF-A0ABD6YNB9-F1
#
_entry.id   AF-A0ABD6YNB9-F1
#
_cell.length_a   1.000
_cell.length_b   1.000
_cell.length_c   1.000
_cell.angle_alpha   90.00
_cell.angle_beta   90.00
_cell.angle_gamma   90.00
#
_symmetry.space_group_name_H-M   'P 1'
#
loop_
_entity.id
_entity.type
_entity.pdbx_description
1 polymer ?
#
loop_
_entity_poly.entity_id
_entity_poly.type
_entity_poly.pdbx_seq_one_letter_code
_entity_poly.pdbx_strand_id
1 'polypeptide(L)'
;MSTNLSKKLSIKRVLSITTILCFIFILLPYKMEAKGFGTDTEYGECQWTGGCGESSSGARVVTKKLKIFWITVSKDTGIESCAPSNPPC
;
A
#
# COMPACT_ATOMS: atom_id res chain seq x y z
N MET A 1 45.64 -17.47 -36.15
CA MET A 1 44.55 -16.57 -36.59
C MET A 1 43.23 -17.05 -35.96
N SER A 2 42.97 -16.76 -34.68
CA SER A 2 41.80 -17.33 -33.96
C SER A 2 41.31 -16.50 -32.74
N THR A 3 41.58 -15.20 -32.70
CA THR A 3 41.14 -14.34 -31.57
C THR A 3 39.88 -13.53 -31.90
N ASN A 4 39.62 -13.26 -33.18
CA ASN A 4 38.46 -12.48 -33.63
C ASN A 4 37.13 -13.26 -33.62
N LEU A 5 37.17 -14.58 -33.81
CA LEU A 5 35.95 -15.41 -33.83
C LEU A 5 35.38 -15.61 -32.42
N SER A 6 36.26 -15.86 -31.43
CA SER A 6 35.88 -16.07 -30.03
C SER A 6 35.26 -14.81 -29.40
N LYS A 7 35.82 -13.63 -29.68
CA LYS A 7 35.25 -12.34 -29.23
C LYS A 7 33.87 -12.04 -29.84
N LYS A 8 33.68 -12.31 -31.15
CA LYS A 8 32.38 -12.12 -31.82
C LYS A 8 31.29 -13.03 -31.24
N LEU A 9 31.63 -14.27 -30.89
CA LEU A 9 30.69 -15.23 -30.29
C LEU A 9 30.28 -14.82 -28.87
N SER A 10 31.23 -14.29 -28.10
CA SER A 10 31.00 -13.79 -26.73
C SER A 10 30.06 -12.57 -26.71
N ILE A 11 30.29 -11.59 -27.59
CA ILE A 11 29.46 -10.37 -27.64
C ILE A 11 28.01 -10.70 -28.03
N LYS A 12 27.79 -11.59 -29.00
CA LYS A 12 26.44 -12.03 -29.39
C LYS A 12 25.69 -12.71 -28.24
N ARG A 13 26.38 -13.54 -27.44
CA ARG A 13 25.79 -14.19 -26.26
C ARG A 13 25.44 -13.18 -25.18
N VAL A 14 26.34 -12.23 -24.89
CA VAL A 14 26.07 -11.17 -23.90
C VAL A 14 24.87 -10.34 -24.30
N LEU A 15 24.78 -9.92 -25.57
CA LEU A 15 23.66 -9.11 -26.06
C LEU A 15 22.31 -9.85 -26.01
N SER A 16 22.33 -11.17 -26.23
CA SER A 16 21.14 -12.01 -26.13
C SER A 16 20.68 -12.17 -24.68
N ILE A 17 21.60 -12.30 -23.73
CA ILE A 17 21.26 -12.45 -22.31
C ILE A 17 20.70 -11.14 -21.76
N THR A 18 21.27 -9.99 -22.12
CA THR A 18 20.76 -8.68 -21.68
C THR A 18 19.40 -8.36 -22.27
N THR A 19 19.12 -8.70 -23.53
CA THR A 19 17.78 -8.51 -24.11
C THR A 19 16.75 -9.40 -23.42
N ILE A 20 17.06 -10.66 -23.13
CA ILE A 20 16.15 -11.55 -22.38
C ILE A 20 15.88 -11.00 -20.98
N LEU A 21 16.92 -10.55 -20.26
CA LEU A 21 16.77 -9.92 -18.95
C LEU A 21 15.90 -8.66 -19.01
N CYS A 22 16.14 -7.77 -19.98
CA CYS A 22 15.30 -6.58 -20.17
C CYS A 22 13.84 -6.94 -20.46
N PHE A 23 13.58 -7.95 -21.31
CA PHE A 23 12.23 -8.44 -21.55
C PHE A 23 11.58 -8.98 -20.29
N ILE A 24 12.32 -9.73 -19.46
CA ILE A 24 11.83 -10.23 -18.17
C ILE A 24 11.50 -9.06 -17.24
N PHE A 25 12.34 -8.02 -17.16
CA PHE A 25 12.05 -6.84 -16.33
C PHE A 25 10.86 -6.01 -16.82
N ILE A 26 10.60 -5.97 -18.13
CA ILE A 26 9.44 -5.28 -18.71
C ILE A 26 8.16 -6.11 -18.53
N LEU A 27 8.26 -7.44 -18.67
CA LEU A 27 7.11 -8.36 -18.60
C LEU A 27 6.78 -8.81 -17.18
N LEU A 28 7.72 -8.73 -16.24
CA LEU A 28 7.42 -8.85 -14.82
C LEU A 28 6.48 -7.69 -14.49
N PRO A 29 5.21 -7.97 -14.11
CA PRO A 29 4.37 -6.94 -13.55
C PRO A 29 5.04 -6.54 -12.24
N TYR A 30 5.89 -5.52 -12.30
CA TYR A 30 6.25 -4.74 -11.14
C TYR A 30 4.90 -4.36 -10.57
N LYS A 31 4.54 -4.92 -9.40
CA LYS A 31 3.35 -4.54 -8.67
C LYS A 31 3.49 -3.05 -8.34
N MET A 32 3.24 -2.19 -9.32
CA MET A 32 2.67 -0.90 -9.09
C MET A 32 1.24 -1.24 -8.72
N GLU A 33 1.05 -1.60 -7.45
CA GLU A 33 -0.17 -1.20 -6.78
C GLU A 33 -0.38 0.24 -7.20
N ALA A 34 -1.37 0.47 -8.05
CA ALA A 34 -1.77 1.81 -8.37
C ALA A 34 -2.20 2.38 -7.02
N LYS A 35 -1.27 3.05 -6.32
CA LYS A 35 -1.48 3.81 -5.08
C LYS A 35 -2.44 4.98 -5.30
N GLY A 36 -3.24 4.90 -6.36
CA GLY A 36 -4.15 5.91 -6.78
C GLY A 36 -5.57 5.66 -6.34
N PHE A 37 -6.02 4.41 -6.27
CA PHE A 37 -7.41 4.13 -5.91
C PHE A 37 -7.42 3.43 -4.57
N GLY A 38 -8.06 4.07 -3.58
CA GLY A 38 -8.08 3.51 -2.24
C GLY A 38 -9.06 4.25 -1.32
N THR A 39 -9.56 3.52 -0.34
CA THR A 39 -10.30 4.07 0.79
C THR A 39 -9.36 4.19 1.97
N ASP A 40 -9.05 5.41 2.37
CA ASP A 40 -8.33 5.68 3.62
C ASP A 40 -9.33 5.84 4.75
N THR A 41 -9.10 5.18 5.87
CA THR A 41 -9.92 5.34 7.06
C THR A 41 -9.08 5.96 8.17
N GLU A 42 -9.50 7.13 8.64
CA GLU A 42 -8.90 7.82 9.78
C GLU A 42 -9.77 7.60 11.00
N TYR A 43 -9.16 7.08 12.07
CA TYR A 43 -9.81 6.87 13.35
C TYR A 43 -9.39 7.99 14.30
N GLY A 44 -10.38 8.71 14.83
CA GLY A 44 -10.17 9.61 15.95
C GLY A 44 -9.99 8.86 17.28
N GLU A 45 -9.65 9.61 18.32
CA GLU A 45 -9.57 9.11 19.69
C GLU A 45 -10.90 8.49 20.15
N CYS A 46 -10.81 7.37 20.86
CA CYS A 46 -11.98 6.74 21.48
C CYS A 46 -12.32 7.51 22.75
N GLN A 47 -13.44 8.23 22.72
CA GLN A 47 -13.97 8.95 23.88
C GLN A 47 -14.82 8.01 24.71
N TRP A 48 -14.57 7.95 26.02
CA TRP A 48 -15.38 7.14 26.94
C TRP A 48 -16.81 7.67 26.99
N THR A 49 -17.79 6.77 26.92
CA THR A 49 -19.22 7.10 26.99
C THR A 49 -19.95 6.42 28.15
N GLY A 50 -19.33 5.44 28.80
CA GLY A 50 -19.92 4.76 29.96
C GLY A 50 -19.28 3.40 30.26
N GLY A 51 -19.59 2.83 31.42
CA GLY A 51 -19.09 1.52 31.86
C GLY A 51 -17.64 1.54 32.39
N CYS A 52 -17.21 0.46 33.03
CA CYS A 52 -15.88 0.34 33.66
C CYS A 52 -15.26 -1.05 33.39
N GLY A 53 -13.93 -1.13 33.38
CA GLY A 53 -13.20 -2.38 33.12
C GLY A 53 -13.62 -3.03 31.80
N GLU A 54 -13.99 -4.32 31.83
CA GLU A 54 -14.44 -5.08 30.66
C GLU A 54 -15.78 -4.59 30.07
N SER A 55 -16.56 -3.83 30.84
CA SER A 55 -17.81 -3.20 30.38
C SER A 55 -17.63 -1.78 29.86
N SER A 56 -16.38 -1.29 29.78
CA SER A 56 -16.11 0.06 29.29
C SER A 56 -16.52 0.21 27.82
N SER A 57 -17.22 1.30 27.55
CA SER A 57 -17.75 1.65 26.23
C SER A 57 -17.34 3.06 25.87
N GLY A 58 -17.11 3.27 24.59
CA GLY A 58 -16.75 4.55 24.03
C GLY A 58 -17.27 4.72 22.62
N ALA A 59 -17.12 5.93 22.13
CA ALA A 59 -17.44 6.32 20.77
C ALA A 59 -16.23 7.06 20.16
N ARG A 60 -15.94 6.78 18.91
CA ARG A 60 -14.90 7.49 18.14
C ARG A 60 -15.47 8.03 16.84
N VAL A 61 -14.93 9.15 16.41
CA VAL A 61 -15.18 9.68 15.08
C VAL A 61 -14.36 8.87 14.08
N VAL A 62 -15.00 8.38 13.03
CA VAL A 62 -14.36 7.65 11.93
C VAL A 62 -14.60 8.41 10.65
N THR A 63 -13.51 8.72 9.95
CA THR A 63 -13.54 9.44 8.68
C THR A 63 -13.07 8.51 7.58
N LYS A 64 -13.95 8.18 6.63
CA LYS A 64 -13.62 7.40 5.43
C LYS A 64 -13.42 8.37 4.27
N LYS A 65 -12.25 8.30 3.64
CA LYS A 65 -11.85 9.13 2.50
C LYS A 65 -11.68 8.24 1.29
N LEU A 66 -12.43 8.49 0.23
CA LEU A 66 -12.16 7.88 -1.06
C LEU A 66 -11.10 8.73 -1.77
N LYS A 67 -10.00 8.10 -2.15
CA LYS A 67 -8.93 8.73 -2.94
C LYS A 67 -8.91 8.17 -4.35
N ILE A 68 -8.74 9.09 -5.30
CA ILE A 68 -8.42 8.82 -6.70
C ILE A 68 -7.08 9.51 -6.99
N PHE A 69 -6.11 8.73 -7.46
CA PHE A 69 -4.71 9.05 -7.37
C PHE A 69 -4.30 9.44 -5.92
N TRP A 70 -4.10 10.71 -5.65
CA TRP A 70 -3.80 11.26 -4.33
C TRP A 70 -4.87 12.26 -3.86
N ILE A 71 -5.90 12.48 -4.68
CA ILE A 71 -6.94 13.48 -4.46
C ILE A 71 -8.08 12.82 -3.70
N THR A 72 -8.47 13.41 -2.57
CA THR A 72 -9.66 12.98 -1.84
C THR A 72 -10.89 13.47 -2.61
N VAL A 73 -11.69 12.54 -3.13
CA VAL A 73 -12.88 12.84 -3.94
C VAL A 73 -14.17 12.76 -3.13
N SER A 74 -14.18 11.97 -2.05
CA SER A 74 -15.27 11.97 -1.08
C SER A 74 -14.73 11.78 0.34
N LYS A 75 -15.47 12.31 1.31
CA LYS A 75 -15.18 12.21 2.73
C LYS A 75 -16.49 12.01 3.47
N ASP A 76 -16.63 10.87 4.12
CA ASP A 76 -17.75 10.57 5.01
C ASP A 76 -17.24 10.48 6.45
N THR A 77 -17.96 11.11 7.36
CA THR A 77 -17.62 11.12 8.78
C THR A 77 -18.78 10.56 9.57
N GLY A 78 -18.49 9.59 10.43
CA GLY A 78 -19.48 8.93 11.29
C GLY A 78 -18.95 8.69 12.69
N ILE A 79 -19.83 8.16 13.54
CA ILE A 79 -19.48 7.74 14.90
C ILE A 79 -19.57 6.22 14.93
N GLU A 80 -18.50 5.56 15.39
CA GLU A 80 -18.47 4.12 15.61
C GLU A 80 -18.18 3.83 17.09
N SER A 81 -18.77 2.76 17.62
CA SER A 81 -18.47 2.29 18.98
C SER A 81 -17.05 1.74 19.07
N CYS A 82 -16.41 1.95 20.21
CA CYS A 82 -15.05 1.49 20.49
C CYS A 82 -14.87 1.18 21.99
N ALA A 83 -13.81 0.45 22.34
CA ALA A 83 -13.39 0.24 23.72
C ALA A 83 -12.33 1.28 24.09
N PRO A 84 -12.56 2.17 25.08
CA PRO A 84 -11.59 3.19 25.47
C PRO A 84 -10.42 2.56 26.23
N SER A 85 -9.20 3.03 25.97
CA SER A 85 -7.99 2.47 26.59
C SER A 85 -7.79 2.91 28.04
N ASN A 86 -8.30 4.09 28.40
CA ASN A 86 -8.23 4.67 29.74
C ASN A 86 -9.62 5.17 30.17
N PRO A 87 -10.56 4.27 30.51
CA PRO A 87 -11.80 4.68 31.14
C PRO A 87 -11.51 5.38 32.49
N PRO A 88 -12.34 6.34 32.94
CA PRO A 88 -12.16 7.08 34.20
C PRO A 88 -12.41 6.24 35.47
N CYS A 89 -12.38 4.92 35.32
CA CYS A 89 -12.54 3.82 36.25
C CYS A 89 -11.97 2.56 35.56
#